data_AF-A0A2I0DTP2-F1
#
_entry.id   AF-A0A2I0DTP2-F1
#
_cell.length_a   1.000
_cell.length_b   1.000
_cell.length_c   1.000
_cell.angle_alpha   90.00
_cell.angle_beta   90.00
_cell.angle_gamma   90.00
#
_symmetry.space_group_name_H-M   'P 1'
#
loop_
_entity.id
_entity.type
_entity.pdbx_description
1 polymer ?
#
loop_
_entity_poly.entity_id
_entity_poly.type
_entity_poly.pdbx_seq_one_letter_code
_entity_poly.pdbx_strand_id
1 'polypeptide(L)'
;MNTKERIFHSILFEAIALVFVITAASIFTDAGVTSVTGLAIGLSLIAMCWNYVYNLGFDRIFGNNRIERTFKMRIGHGLGFELGMIVVTLPLMMWVLQLDFWTVFIMDIGVVIFFLVYAIVYNWCYDLLRERFFGSSAEVSNALPR
;
A
#
# COMPACT_ATOMS: atom_id res chain seq x y z
N MET A 1 3.87 -19.56 12.15
CA MET A 1 4.95 -19.27 11.19
C MET A 1 6.23 -19.04 11.96
N ASN A 2 7.33 -19.68 11.56
CA ASN A 2 8.65 -19.42 12.12
C ASN A 2 9.17 -18.06 11.60
N THR A 3 10.05 -17.37 12.34
CA THR A 3 10.60 -16.05 11.93
C THR A 3 11.24 -16.10 10.54
N LYS A 4 11.87 -17.22 10.18
CA LYS A 4 12.45 -17.44 8.84
C LYS A 4 11.39 -17.44 7.71
N GLU A 5 10.22 -18.03 7.96
CA GLU A 5 9.10 -18.04 6.99
C GLU A 5 8.55 -16.63 6.78
N ARG A 6 8.42 -15.85 7.86
CA ARG A 6 7.93 -14.47 7.80
C ARG A 6 8.87 -13.57 7.00
N ILE A 7 10.18 -13.74 7.19
CA ILE A 7 11.20 -13.00 6.43
C ILE A 7 11.13 -13.41 4.95
N PHE A 8 11.09 -14.71 4.65
CA PHE A 8 10.99 -15.20 3.27
C PHE A 8 9.71 -14.71 2.57
N HIS A 9 8.56 -14.79 3.24
CA HIS A 9 7.28 -14.27 2.76
C HIS A 9 7.36 -12.79 2.40
N SER A 10 7.95 -11.98 3.28
CA SER A 10 8.04 -10.52 3.11
C SER A 10 9.00 -10.16 1.97
N ILE A 11 10.14 -10.85 1.87
CA ILE A 11 11.10 -10.62 0.78
C ILE A 11 10.50 -10.99 -0.57
N LEU A 12 9.80 -12.12 -0.66
CA LEU A 12 9.22 -12.60 -1.90
C LEU A 12 8.03 -11.73 -2.35
N PHE A 13 7.24 -11.23 -1.40
CA PHE A 13 6.23 -10.21 -1.65
C PHE A 13 6.85 -8.95 -2.27
N GLU A 14 7.85 -8.39 -1.60
CA GLU A 14 8.49 -7.15 -2.05
C GLU A 14 9.17 -7.32 -3.41
N ALA A 15 9.85 -8.46 -3.64
CA ALA A 15 10.54 -8.73 -4.90
C ALA A 15 9.56 -8.79 -6.09
N ILE A 16 8.43 -9.49 -5.94
CA ILE A 16 7.42 -9.57 -6.99
C ILE A 16 6.77 -8.20 -7.22
N ALA A 17 6.43 -7.48 -6.16
CA ALA A 17 5.89 -6.13 -6.25
C ALA A 17 6.83 -5.19 -7.01
N LEU A 18 8.13 -5.21 -6.70
CA LEU A 18 9.14 -4.40 -7.39
C LEU A 18 9.23 -4.72 -8.88
N VAL A 19 9.18 -6.00 -9.27
CA VAL A 19 9.18 -6.38 -10.70
C VAL A 19 7.97 -5.78 -11.42
N PHE A 20 6.77 -5.86 -10.82
CA PHE A 20 5.57 -5.26 -11.42
C PHE A 20 5.66 -3.74 -11.51
N VAL A 21 6.11 -3.07 -10.44
CA VAL A 21 6.24 -1.60 -10.42
C VAL A 21 7.26 -1.13 -11.44
N ILE A 22 8.45 -1.76 -11.52
CA ILE A 22 9.48 -1.38 -12.49
C ILE A 22 9.00 -1.62 -13.92
N THR A 23 8.34 -2.76 -14.17
CA THR A 23 7.78 -3.05 -15.50
C THR A 23 6.70 -2.05 -15.88
N ALA A 24 5.75 -1.78 -14.99
CA ALA A 24 4.71 -0.77 -15.23
C ALA A 24 5.33 0.61 -15.46
N ALA A 25 6.27 1.04 -14.62
CA ALA A 25 6.97 2.31 -14.79
C ALA A 25 7.65 2.39 -16.16
N SER A 26 8.33 1.32 -16.60
CA SER A 26 9.00 1.31 -17.92
C SER A 26 8.07 1.35 -19.13
N ILE A 27 6.83 0.89 -18.99
CA ILE A 27 5.84 0.86 -20.08
C ILE A 27 5.03 2.16 -20.11
N PHE A 28 4.65 2.68 -18.94
CA PHE A 28 3.77 3.84 -18.83
C PHE A 28 4.52 5.17 -18.72
N THR A 29 5.82 5.15 -18.44
CA THR A 29 6.63 6.36 -18.30
C THR A 29 7.97 6.21 -19.01
N ASP A 30 8.38 7.25 -19.73
CA ASP A 30 9.77 7.39 -20.21
C ASP A 30 10.70 7.94 -19.12
N ALA A 31 10.20 8.04 -17.88
CA ALA A 31 10.93 8.60 -16.77
C ALA A 31 12.06 7.64 -16.33
N GLY A 32 13.29 8.16 -16.28
CA GLY A 32 14.43 7.39 -15.80
C GLY A 32 14.24 6.91 -14.35
N VAL A 33 14.86 5.77 -14.01
CA VAL A 33 14.79 5.14 -12.68
C VAL A 33 15.10 6.12 -11.55
N THR A 34 16.05 7.05 -11.77
CA THR A 34 16.40 8.10 -10.81
C THR A 34 15.22 9.05 -10.52
N SER A 35 14.48 9.48 -11.54
CA SER A 35 13.33 10.37 -11.39
C SER A 35 12.19 9.67 -10.65
N VAL A 36 11.91 8.41 -10.99
CA VAL A 36 10.87 7.59 -10.33
C VAL A 36 11.23 7.34 -8.86
N THR A 37 12.50 7.03 -8.57
CA THR A 37 12.98 6.83 -7.19
C THR A 37 12.91 8.13 -6.39
N GLY A 38 13.33 9.25 -6.97
CA GLY A 38 13.23 10.57 -6.34
C GLY A 38 11.78 10.98 -6.08
N LEU A 39 10.87 10.69 -7.02
CA LEU A 39 9.44 10.90 -6.86
C LEU A 39 8.88 10.06 -5.70
N ALA A 40 9.22 8.77 -5.63
CA ALA A 40 8.77 7.89 -4.55
C ALA A 40 9.21 8.38 -3.17
N ILE A 41 10.48 8.82 -3.04
CA ILE A 41 10.99 9.42 -1.80
C ILE A 41 10.26 10.72 -1.47
N GLY A 42 10.08 11.61 -2.46
CA GLY A 42 9.39 12.88 -2.28
C GLY A 42 7.93 12.69 -1.85
N LEU A 43 7.20 11.78 -2.48
CA LEU A 43 5.83 11.42 -2.13
C LEU A 43 5.74 10.86 -0.71
N SER A 44 6.69 10.00 -0.30
CA SER A 44 6.74 9.46 1.06
C SER A 44 6.93 10.57 2.12
N LEU A 45 7.84 11.52 1.87
CA LEU A 45 8.07 12.66 2.76
C LEU A 45 6.86 13.59 2.83
N ILE A 46 6.22 13.85 1.69
CA ILE A 46 4.98 14.63 1.63
C ILE A 46 3.88 13.91 2.39
N ALA A 47 3.72 12.60 2.21
CA ALA A 47 2.71 11.80 2.92
C ALA A 47 2.91 11.87 4.44
N MET A 48 4.15 11.72 4.91
CA MET A 48 4.48 11.87 6.33
C MET A 48 4.15 13.27 6.86
N CYS A 49 4.58 14.31 6.14
CA CYS A 49 4.31 15.69 6.52
C CYS A 49 2.81 16.00 6.54
N TRP A 50 2.09 15.59 5.49
CA TRP A 50 0.65 15.81 5.34
C TRP A 50 -0.13 15.04 6.40
N ASN A 51 0.24 13.80 6.70
CA ASN A 51 -0.34 13.04 7.81
C ASN A 51 -0.23 13.80 9.14
N TYR A 52 0.92 14.39 9.43
CA TYR A 52 1.09 15.20 10.63
C TYR A 52 0.23 16.47 10.60
N VAL A 53 0.30 17.26 9.52
CA VAL A 53 -0.42 18.54 9.37
C VAL A 53 -1.92 18.34 9.40
N TYR A 54 -2.44 17.34 8.69
CA TYR A 54 -3.86 17.02 8.63
C TYR A 54 -4.37 16.59 10.01
N ASN A 55 -3.67 15.67 10.68
CA ASN A 55 -4.05 15.24 12.03
C ASN A 55 -4.04 16.41 13.01
N LEU A 56 -3.04 17.30 12.95
CA LEU A 56 -2.96 18.49 13.82
C LEU A 56 -4.11 19.48 13.54
N GLY A 57 -4.41 19.73 12.27
CA GLY A 57 -5.52 20.60 11.86
C GLY A 57 -6.87 20.03 12.29
N PHE A 58 -7.08 18.74 12.07
CA PHE A 58 -8.31 18.07 12.47
C PHE A 58 -8.49 18.05 13.99
N ASP A 59 -7.43 17.74 14.74
CA ASP A 59 -7.47 17.73 16.20
C ASP A 59 -7.70 19.14 16.79
N ARG A 60 -7.27 20.21 16.12
CA ARG A 60 -7.62 21.60 16.49
C ARG A 60 -9.10 21.95 16.28
N ILE A 61 -9.69 21.47 15.20
CA ILE A 61 -11.09 21.80 14.85
C ILE A 61 -12.08 20.96 15.66
N PHE A 62 -11.76 19.68 15.90
CA PHE A 62 -12.69 18.71 16.46
C PHE A 62 -12.30 18.17 17.84
N GLY A 63 -11.20 18.66 18.41
CA GLY A 63 -10.74 18.29 19.75
C GLY A 63 -10.05 16.91 19.82
N ASN A 64 -9.27 16.70 20.89
CA ASN A 64 -8.43 15.52 21.10
C ASN A 64 -9.21 14.23 21.45
N ASN A 65 -10.54 14.29 21.64
CA ASN A 65 -11.34 13.13 22.03
C ASN A 65 -11.61 12.22 20.83
N ARG A 66 -10.66 11.32 20.54
CA ARG A 66 -10.70 10.37 19.41
C ARG A 66 -11.74 9.24 19.59
N ILE A 67 -12.14 8.95 20.84
CA ILE A 67 -12.98 7.81 21.20
C ILE A 67 -14.47 8.08 20.95
N GLU A 68 -14.93 9.32 21.15
CA GLU A 68 -16.35 9.71 20.99
C GLU A 68 -16.74 10.07 19.55
N ARG A 69 -15.79 10.03 18.60
CA ARG A 69 -16.05 10.43 17.20
C ARG A 69 -16.99 9.44 16.52
N THR A 70 -18.17 9.93 16.11
CA THR A 70 -19.18 9.19 15.34
C THR A 70 -18.59 8.62 14.06
N PHE A 71 -19.10 7.47 13.61
CA PHE A 71 -18.66 6.79 12.38
C PHE A 71 -18.64 7.71 11.14
N LYS A 72 -19.63 8.61 11.01
CA LYS A 72 -19.69 9.62 9.93
C LYS A 72 -18.49 10.57 9.93
N MET A 73 -18.01 10.94 11.11
CA MET A 73 -16.86 11.85 11.26
C MET A 73 -15.53 11.15 10.92
N ARG A 74 -15.44 9.83 11.17
CA ARG A 74 -14.29 9.01 10.73
C ARG A 74 -14.24 8.89 9.22
N ILE A 75 -15.38 8.69 8.56
CA ILE A 75 -15.46 8.66 7.09
C ILE A 75 -15.11 10.03 6.52
N GLY A 76 -15.69 11.11 7.04
CA GLY A 76 -15.38 12.46 6.58
C GLY A 76 -13.90 12.83 6.74
N HIS A 77 -13.29 12.44 7.86
CA HIS A 77 -11.85 12.58 8.08
C HIS A 77 -11.03 11.79 7.06
N GLY A 78 -11.35 10.51 6.84
CA GLY A 78 -10.63 9.67 5.88
C GLY A 78 -10.72 10.22 4.47
N LEU A 79 -11.93 10.59 4.03
CA LEU A 79 -12.16 11.19 2.72
C LEU A 79 -11.44 12.54 2.57
N GLY A 80 -11.50 13.40 3.58
CA GLY A 80 -10.80 14.69 3.54
C GLY A 80 -9.28 14.55 3.54
N PHE A 81 -8.75 13.55 4.26
CA PHE A 81 -7.33 13.22 4.25
C PHE A 81 -6.88 12.79 2.85
N GLU A 82 -7.61 11.83 2.26
CA GLU A 82 -7.30 11.27 0.95
C GLU A 82 -7.42 12.33 -0.16
N LEU A 83 -8.51 13.10 -0.16
CA LEU A 83 -8.71 14.18 -1.14
C LEU A 83 -7.63 15.26 -1.00
N GLY A 84 -7.27 15.62 0.22
CA GLY A 84 -6.18 16.56 0.46
C GLY A 84 -4.82 16.03 0.00
N MET A 85 -4.55 14.75 0.23
CA MET A 85 -3.34 14.07 -0.26
C MET A 85 -3.28 14.15 -1.79
N ILE A 86 -4.34 13.75 -2.49
CA ILE A 86 -4.43 13.77 -3.95
C ILE A 86 -4.12 15.16 -4.52
N VAL A 87 -4.65 16.23 -3.89
CA VAL A 87 -4.39 17.61 -4.32
C VAL A 87 -2.91 18.00 -4.22
N VAL A 88 -2.16 17.43 -3.28
CA VAL A 88 -0.73 17.72 -3.09
C VAL A 88 0.16 16.79 -3.92
N THR A 89 -0.20 15.51 -4.01
CA THR A 89 0.62 14.48 -4.66
C THR A 89 0.49 14.50 -6.17
N LEU A 90 -0.70 14.74 -6.73
CA LEU A 90 -0.89 14.74 -8.19
C LEU A 90 -0.08 15.83 -8.91
N PRO A 91 -0.05 17.11 -8.47
CA PRO A 91 0.76 18.12 -9.14
C PRO A 91 2.25 17.79 -9.15
N LEU A 92 2.76 17.19 -8.06
CA LEU A 92 4.14 16.73 -8.01
C LEU A 92 4.41 15.61 -9.01
N MET A 93 3.52 14.61 -9.06
CA MET A 93 3.64 13.51 -10.01
C MET A 93 3.56 13.99 -11.46
N MET A 94 2.62 14.88 -11.79
CA MET A 94 2.53 15.51 -13.11
C MET A 94 3.82 16.26 -13.46
N TRP A 95 4.39 16.99 -12.50
CA TRP A 95 5.63 17.74 -12.73
C TRP A 95 6.85 16.83 -12.95
N VAL A 96 6.98 15.72 -12.21
CA VAL A 96 8.14 14.83 -12.35
C VAL A 96 8.01 13.91 -13.56
N LEU A 97 6.81 13.36 -13.78
CA LEU A 97 6.55 12.42 -14.88
C LEU A 97 6.24 13.11 -16.20
N GLN A 98 5.98 14.42 -16.19
CA GLN A 98 5.59 15.20 -17.38
C GLN A 98 4.33 14.64 -18.06
N LEU A 99 3.38 14.15 -17.26
CA LEU A 99 2.12 13.57 -17.69
C LEU A 99 0.94 14.50 -17.34
N ASP A 100 -0.17 14.35 -18.05
CA ASP A 100 -1.40 15.10 -17.78
C ASP A 100 -2.14 14.57 -16.53
N PHE A 101 -3.07 15.38 -16.02
CA PHE A 101 -3.81 15.09 -14.80
C PHE A 101 -4.55 13.76 -14.84
N TRP A 102 -5.23 13.45 -15.96
CA TRP A 102 -6.05 12.24 -16.05
C TRP A 102 -5.18 11.00 -16.11
N THR A 103 -4.07 11.05 -16.83
CA THR A 103 -3.11 9.94 -16.88
C THR A 103 -2.55 9.64 -15.49
N VAL A 104 -2.04 10.64 -14.77
CA VAL A 104 -1.48 10.45 -13.43
C VAL A 104 -2.55 9.99 -12.43
N PHE A 105 -3.75 10.55 -12.48
CA PHE A 105 -4.85 10.16 -11.60
C PHE A 105 -5.29 8.71 -11.82
N ILE A 106 -5.41 8.26 -13.07
CA ILE A 106 -5.74 6.88 -13.40
C ILE A 106 -4.60 5.94 -12.99
N MET A 107 -3.34 6.34 -13.19
CA MET A 107 -2.19 5.57 -12.74
C MET A 107 -2.17 5.41 -11.22
N ASP A 108 -2.42 6.48 -10.46
CA ASP A 108 -2.45 6.46 -8.99
C ASP A 108 -3.53 5.50 -8.47
N ILE A 109 -4.76 5.63 -8.96
CA ILE A 109 -5.86 4.70 -8.63
C ILE A 109 -5.53 3.27 -9.06
N GLY A 110 -4.98 3.09 -10.26
CA GLY A 110 -4.62 1.79 -10.81
C GLY A 110 -3.58 1.08 -9.94
N VAL A 111 -2.56 1.81 -9.49
CA VAL A 111 -1.52 1.31 -8.58
C VAL A 111 -2.12 0.93 -7.23
N VAL A 112 -2.97 1.78 -6.64
CA VAL A 112 -3.64 1.49 -5.35
C VAL A 112 -4.48 0.22 -5.44
N ILE A 113 -5.33 0.10 -6.47
CA ILE A 113 -6.18 -1.08 -6.69
C ILE A 113 -5.32 -2.32 -6.96
N PHE A 114 -4.28 -2.20 -7.78
CA PHE A 114 -3.36 -3.29 -8.08
C PHE A 114 -2.72 -3.84 -6.81
N PHE A 115 -2.14 -2.97 -5.96
CA PHE A 115 -1.50 -3.39 -4.71
C PHE A 115 -2.49 -4.01 -3.73
N LEU A 116 -3.72 -3.51 -3.67
CA LEU A 116 -4.77 -4.07 -2.81
C LEU A 116 -5.11 -5.50 -3.25
N VAL A 117 -5.40 -5.71 -4.54
CA VAL A 117 -5.71 -7.03 -5.08
C VAL A 117 -4.51 -7.95 -4.96
N TYR A 118 -3.31 -7.47 -5.31
CA TYR A 118 -2.05 -8.20 -5.21
C TYR A 118 -1.79 -8.70 -3.79
N ALA A 119 -1.94 -7.83 -2.77
CA ALA A 119 -1.75 -8.22 -1.38
C ALA A 119 -2.72 -9.32 -0.95
N ILE A 120 -4.00 -9.23 -1.32
CA ILE A 120 -5.00 -10.25 -0.99
C ILE A 120 -4.66 -11.58 -1.67
N VAL A 121 -4.41 -11.56 -2.99
CA VAL A 121 -4.13 -12.77 -3.77
C VAL A 121 -2.83 -13.43 -3.32
N TYR A 122 -1.78 -12.64 -3.08
CA TYR A 122 -0.49 -13.16 -2.63
C TYR A 122 -0.60 -13.81 -1.25
N ASN A 123 -1.22 -13.13 -0.28
CA ASN A 123 -1.40 -13.69 1.06
C ASN A 123 -2.23 -14.98 1.00
N TRP A 124 -3.32 -14.99 0.23
CA TRP A 124 -4.15 -16.18 0.07
C TRP A 124 -3.38 -17.34 -0.59
N CYS A 125 -2.62 -17.08 -1.65
CA CYS A 125 -1.81 -18.09 -2.32
C CYS A 125 -0.73 -18.67 -1.37
N TYR A 126 -0.08 -17.81 -0.60
CA TYR A 126 0.92 -18.24 0.39
C TYR A 126 0.30 -19.11 1.47
N ASP A 127 -0.87 -18.74 1.98
CA ASP A 127 -1.58 -19.53 2.98
C ASP A 127 -1.99 -20.91 2.45
N LEU A 128 -2.48 -20.98 1.20
CA LEU A 128 -2.83 -22.24 0.55
C LEU A 128 -1.60 -23.14 0.32
N LEU A 129 -0.47 -22.57 -0.12
CA LEU A 129 0.77 -23.31 -0.26
C LEU A 129 1.27 -23.82 1.09
N ARG A 130 1.21 -22.99 2.12
CA ARG A 130 1.59 -23.36 3.48
C ARG A 130 0.74 -24.50 4.02
N GLU A 131 -0.58 -24.45 3.81
CA GLU A 131 -1.48 -25.55 4.17
C GLU A 131 -1.15 -26.83 3.40
N ARG A 132 -0.83 -26.74 2.11
CA ARG A 132 -0.49 -27.92 1.30
C ARG A 132 0.84 -28.58 1.69
N PHE A 133 1.84 -27.78 2.07
CA PHE A 133 3.16 -28.30 2.46
C PHE A 133 3.25 -28.71 3.93
N PHE A 134 2.52 -28.06 4.85
CA PHE A 134 2.58 -28.34 6.29
C PHE A 134 1.31 -28.98 6.87
N GLY A 135 0.18 -28.97 6.16
CA GLY A 135 -1.08 -29.58 6.57
C GLY A 135 -1.08 -31.11 6.46
N SER A 136 -0.23 -31.70 5.60
CA SER A 136 -0.12 -33.16 5.47
C SER A 136 0.51 -33.85 6.69
N SER A 137 1.14 -33.11 7.61
CA SER A 137 1.75 -33.70 8.82
C SER A 137 0.82 -33.72 10.04
N ALA A 138 -0.33 -33.03 9.99
CA ALA A 138 -1.23 -32.93 11.14
C ALA A 138 -2.24 -34.10 11.23
N GLU A 139 -2.67 -34.68 10.09
CA GLU A 139 -3.59 -35.82 10.11
C GLU A 139 -2.92 -37.14 10.53
N VAL A 140 -1.64 -37.36 10.19
CA VAL A 140 -0.94 -38.61 10.53
C VAL A 140 -0.66 -38.72 12.04
N SER A 141 -0.47 -37.60 12.75
CA SER A 141 -0.21 -37.61 14.19
C SER A 141 -1.43 -37.88 15.06
N ASN A 142 -2.65 -37.67 14.55
CA ASN A 142 -3.90 -37.92 15.28
C ASN A 142 -4.51 -39.31 15.00
N ALA A 143 -3.94 -40.08 14.06
CA ALA A 143 -4.43 -41.40 13.66
C ALA A 143 -3.81 -42.57 14.45
N LEU A 144 -2.88 -42.32 15.38
CA LEU A 144 -2.33 -43.36 16.26
C LEU A 144 -3.08 -43.37 17.60
N PRO A 145 -3.81 -44.46 17.93
CA PRO A 145 -4.35 -44.63 19.27
C PRO A 145 -3.16 -44.77 20.25
N ARG A 146 -3.23 -44.02 21.34
CA ARG A 146 -2.27 -44.09 22.46
C ARG A 146 -2.26 -45.46 23.13
#